data_AF-A0A523UMG5-F1
#
_entry.id   AF-A0A523UMG5-F1
#
_cell.length_a   1.000
_cell.length_b   1.000
_cell.length_c   1.000
_cell.angle_alpha   90.00
_cell.angle_beta   90.00
_cell.angle_gamma   90.00
#
_symmetry.space_group_name_H-M   'P 1'
#
loop_
_entity.id
_entity.type
_entity.pdbx_description
1 polymer ?
#
loop_
_entity_poly.entity_id
_entity_poly.type
_entity_poly.pdbx_seq_one_letter_code
_entity_poly.pdbx_strand_id
1 'polypeptide(L)' 'EYMSSAGLKVLLDTEEKLKKEEGQIKLCCLRPHVKEVCNAAGFNQIFKIYNTVQEGVASF' A
#
# COMPACT_ATOMS: atom_id res chain seq x y z
N GLU A 1 -2.24 14.76 -3.58
CA GLU A 1 -1.38 15.60 -2.74
C GLU A 1 -0.78 14.70 -1.66
N TYR A 2 0.43 15.01 -1.20
CA TYR A 2 1.35 14.18 -0.42
C TYR A 2 0.73 13.26 0.67
N MET A 3 1.33 12.09 0.90
CA MET A 3 1.00 11.20 2.02
C MET A 3 1.96 11.47 3.18
N SER A 4 1.43 11.98 4.29
CA SER A 4 2.22 12.26 5.50
C SER A 4 2.73 10.98 6.18
N SER A 5 3.81 11.08 6.96
CA SER A 5 4.38 9.96 7.71
C SER A 5 3.38 9.27 8.64
N ALA A 6 2.41 10.02 9.17
CA ALA A 6 1.29 9.46 9.93
C ALA A 6 0.41 8.51 9.09
N GLY A 7 0.13 8.86 7.83
CA GLY A 7 -0.63 8.01 6.91
C GLY A 7 0.12 6.72 6.55
N LEU A 8 1.44 6.82 6.34
CA LEU A 8 2.30 5.65 6.12
C LEU A 8 2.32 4.73 7.34
N LYS A 9 2.42 5.29 8.56
CA LYS A 9 2.38 4.51 9.80
C LYS A 9 1.05 3.77 9.96
N VAL A 10 -0.08 4.42 9.64
CA VAL A 10 -1.40 3.79 9.69
C VAL A 10 -1.51 2.64 8.69
N LEU A 11 -0.99 2.79 7.47
CA LEU A 11 -0.96 1.70 6.50
C LEU A 11 -0.17 0.49 7.03
N LEU A 12 1.02 0.71 7.58
CA LEU A 12 1.85 -0.37 8.16
C LEU A 12 1.14 -1.08 9.31
N ASP A 13 0.59 -0.32 10.24
CA ASP A 13 -0.14 -0.88 11.39
C ASP A 13 -1.37 -1.69 10.93
N THR A 14 -2.03 -1.24 9.86
CA THR A 14 -3.15 -1.97 9.23
C THR A 14 -2.67 -3.26 8.56
N GLU A 15 -1.54 -3.25 7.86
CA GLU A 15 -0.96 -4.44 7.23
C GLU A 15 -0.55 -5.49 8.27
N GLU A 16 0.11 -5.07 9.35
CA GLU A 16 0.49 -5.94 10.46
C GLU A 16 -0.72 -6.56 11.14
N LYS A 17 -1.80 -5.78 11.31
CA LYS A 17 -3.07 -6.29 11.86
C LYS A 17 -3.72 -7.30 10.93
N LEU A 18 -3.84 -6.96 9.64
CA LEU A 18 -4.44 -7.84 8.65
C LEU A 18 -3.67 -9.15 8.51
N LYS A 19 -2.33 -9.12 8.53
CA LYS A 19 -1.52 -10.36 8.51
C LYS A 19 -1.84 -11.31 9.65
N LYS A 20 -2.19 -10.80 10.85
CA LYS A 20 -2.59 -11.65 11.99
C LYS A 20 -3.93 -12.33 11.77
N GLU A 21 -4.78 -11.74 10.93
CA GLU A 21 -6.10 -12.25 10.57
C GLU A 21 -6.10 -12.95 9.19
N GLU A 22 -4.91 -13.28 8.65
CA GLU A 22 -4.72 -13.84 7.30
C GLU A 22 -5.32 -12.96 6.18
N GLY A 23 -5.59 -11.69 6.49
CA GLY A 23 -6.03 -10.67 5.56
C GLY A 23 -4.87 -10.05 4.79
N GLN A 24 -5.20 -9.47 3.64
CA GLN A 24 -4.24 -8.77 2.79
C GLN A 24 -4.80 -7.41 2.37
N ILE A 25 -3.92 -6.43 2.23
CA ILE A 25 -4.24 -5.10 1.70
C ILE A 25 -3.38 -4.83 0.47
N LYS A 26 -4.00 -4.26 -0.56
CA LYS A 26 -3.37 -3.96 -1.85
C LYS A 26 -3.64 -2.51 -2.21
N LEU A 27 -2.61 -1.81 -2.65
CA LEU A 27 -2.72 -0.42 -3.06
C LEU A 27 -2.89 -0.36 -4.58
N CYS A 28 -3.79 0.49 -5.07
CA CYS A 28 -4.06 0.63 -6.50
C CYS A 28 -4.03 2.11 -6.89
N CYS A 29 -3.72 2.40 -8.16
CA CYS A 29 -3.84 3.74 -8.74
C CYS A 29 -3.07 4.84 -7.98
N LEU A 30 -1.90 4.51 -7.40
CA LEU A 30 -1.08 5.51 -6.72
C LEU A 30 -0.60 6.59 -7.70
N ARG A 31 -0.75 7.85 -7.31
CA ARG A 31 -0.15 8.96 -8.06
C ARG A 31 1.38 8.81 -8.09
N PRO A 32 2.07 9.21 -9.17
CA PRO A 32 3.52 9.03 -9.32
C PRO A 32 4.32 9.48 -8.10
N HIS A 33 4.06 10.69 -7.60
CA HIS A 33 4.73 11.24 -6.43
C HIS A 33 4.53 10.40 -5.16
N VAL A 34 3.32 9.86 -4.94
CA VAL A 34 3.04 9.00 -3.78
C VAL A 34 3.74 7.65 -3.95
N LYS A 35 3.77 7.11 -5.18
CA LYS A 35 4.48 5.86 -5.50
C LYS A 35 5.99 5.99 -5.23
N GLU A 36 6.59 7.12 -5.57
CA GLU A 36 8.00 7.39 -5.26
C GLU A 36 8.26 7.45 -3.75
N VAL A 37 7.40 8.13 -2.99
CA VAL A 37 7.51 8.17 -1.51
C VAL A 37 7.35 6.76 -0.92
N CYS A 38 6.37 5.97 -1.38
CA CYS A 38 6.22 4.58 -0.94
C CYS A 38 7.44 3.73 -1.30
N ASN A 39 8.01 3.88 -2.49
CA ASN A 39 9.22 3.17 -2.91
C ASN A 39 10.42 3.57 -2.03
N ALA A 40 10.62 4.86 -1.79
CA ALA A 40 11.70 5.37 -0.95
C ALA A 40 11.56 4.88 0.51
N ALA A 41 10.33 4.73 1.00
CA ALA A 41 10.05 4.19 2.32
C ALA A 41 10.09 2.64 2.38
N GLY A 42 10.32 1.94 1.27
CA GLY A 42 10.34 0.48 1.20
C GLY A 42 8.97 -0.20 1.18
N PHE A 43 7.88 0.55 1.06
CA PHE A 43 6.50 0.03 1.12
C PHE A 43 6.18 -0.91 -0.05
N ASN A 44 6.89 -0.80 -1.17
CA ASN A 44 6.70 -1.71 -2.31
C ASN A 44 7.14 -3.16 -2.01
N GLN A 45 7.89 -3.41 -0.93
CA GLN A 45 8.23 -4.75 -0.45
C GLN A 45 7.18 -5.31 0.52
N ILE A 46 6.34 -4.43 1.06
CA ILE A 46 5.37 -4.71 2.13
C ILE A 46 3.97 -4.85 1.51
N PHE A 47 3.58 -3.87 0.70
CA PHE A 47 2.31 -3.80 0.01
C PHE A 47 2.46 -4.22 -1.45
N LYS A 48 1.48 -4.99 -1.96
CA LYS A 48 1.33 -5.17 -3.41
C LYS A 48 0.67 -3.93 -3.99
N ILE A 49 1.35 -3.28 -4.94
CA ILE A 49 0.92 -2.04 -5.59
C ILE A 49 0.57 -2.31 -7.05
N TYR A 50 -0.65 -1.94 -7.46
CA TYR A 50 -1.17 -2.13 -8.81
C TYR A 50 -1.48 -0.78 -9.49
N ASN A 51 -1.48 -0.78 -10.82
CA ASN A 51 -1.76 0.43 -11.57
C ASN A 51 -3.27 0.70 -11.65
N THR A 52 -4.09 -0.36 -11.66
CA THR A 52 -5.56 -0.27 -11.70
C THR A 52 -6.21 -0.98 -10.53
N VAL A 53 -7.44 -0.54 -10.18
CA VAL A 53 -8.26 -1.24 -9.17
C VAL A 53 -8.60 -2.66 -9.64
N GLN A 54 -8.83 -2.85 -10.95
CA GLN A 54 -9.16 -4.14 -11.54
C GLN A 54 -8.03 -5.17 -11.31
N GLU A 55 -6.78 -4.81 -11.57
CA GLU A 55 -5.62 -5.66 -11.28
C GLU A 55 -5.49 -5.99 -9.80
N GLY A 56 -5.76 -5.02 -8.92
CA GLY A 56 -5.74 -5.22 -7.48
C GLY A 56 -6.78 -6.23 -7.01
N VAL A 57 -8.03 -6.09 -7.49
CA VAL A 57 -9.14 -6.99 -7.17
C VAL A 57 -8.88 -8.39 -7.73
N ALA A 58 -8.43 -8.51 -8.98
CA ALA A 58 -8.13 -9.79 -9.62
C ALA A 58 -6.99 -10.58 -8.95
N SER A 59 -6.17 -9.91 -8.13
CA SER A 59 -5.05 -10.50 -7.41
C SER A 59 -5.45 -11.11 -6.05
N PHE A 60 -6.60 -10.76 -5.47
CA PHE A 60 -7.03 -11.25 -4.15
C PHE A 60 -7.22 -12.76 -4.13
#